data_AF-A0A919V1B3-F1
#
_entry.id   AF-A0A919V1B3-F1
#
_cell.length_a   1.000
_cell.length_b   1.000
_cell.length_c   1.000
_cell.angle_alpha   90.00
_cell.angle_beta   90.00
_cell.angle_gamma   90.00
#
_symmetry.space_group_name_H-M   'P 1'
#
loop_
_entity.id
_entity.type
_entity.pdbx_description
1 polymer ?
#
loop_
_entity_poly.entity_id
_entity_poly.type
_entity_poly.pdbx_seq_one_letter_code
_entity_poly.pdbx_strand_id
1 'polypeptide(L)'
;MTASQSLEAVLSGLAADRATGALRVGRAGTVYLTRGRVSHVESPGTPGVEEMLVASGRLRPATVRGVRQSAGELADGGERLVRQGLLTRGELQFCVLGATLDAAFFVLAAAGARTRFRPDDRHWIGDQWYFDVAGLFRECRRRRDRLDQVCPSPELDTRPVAPVPRVPAQRVVLTAVQWELLRHADGAATPADLARRLGRPVYAVLLAVRQLGAAGLLSEPEAAPDPPPGTDRGGPAATRAKKGPDAPPLPVRTRTGPRPAPAGDPADLTDIGVLIRLRDALERL
;
A
#
# COMPACT_ATOMS: atom_id res chain seq x y z
N MET A 1 -7.22 15.23 -29.84
CA MET A 1 -7.21 14.20 -28.77
C MET A 1 -5.75 13.91 -28.43
N THR A 2 -5.18 14.57 -27.43
CA THR A 2 -3.80 14.30 -26.98
C THR A 2 -3.74 12.90 -26.39
N ALA A 3 -2.92 12.03 -26.98
CA ALA A 3 -2.62 10.71 -26.42
C ALA A 3 -2.15 10.89 -24.97
N SER A 4 -2.83 10.24 -24.03
CA SER A 4 -2.42 10.26 -22.63
C SER A 4 -1.08 9.52 -22.55
N GLN A 5 0.02 10.25 -22.36
CA GLN A 5 1.32 9.61 -22.15
C GLN A 5 1.25 8.77 -20.87
N SER A 6 1.92 7.61 -20.88
CA SER A 6 2.03 6.80 -19.68
C SER A 6 2.80 7.58 -18.60
N LEU A 7 2.42 7.39 -17.34
CA LEU A 7 3.09 8.05 -16.21
C LEU A 7 4.59 7.74 -16.17
N GLU A 8 4.99 6.52 -16.55
CA GLU A 8 6.39 6.11 -16.67
C GLU A 8 7.14 6.93 -17.73
N ALA A 9 6.52 7.23 -18.87
CA ALA A 9 7.14 8.07 -19.90
C ALA A 9 7.31 9.52 -19.43
N VAL A 10 6.27 10.09 -18.78
CA VAL A 10 6.33 11.46 -18.24
C VAL A 10 7.43 11.59 -17.18
N LEU A 11 7.48 10.66 -16.21
CA LEU A 11 8.51 10.69 -15.18
C LEU A 11 9.92 10.43 -15.75
N SER A 12 10.04 9.58 -16.77
CA SER A 12 11.32 9.34 -17.43
C SER A 12 11.83 10.57 -18.19
N GLY A 13 10.94 11.32 -18.84
CA GLY A 13 11.26 12.61 -19.46
C GLY A 13 11.74 13.62 -18.43
N LEU A 14 11.00 13.80 -17.33
CA LEU A 14 11.41 14.68 -16.23
C LEU A 14 12.75 14.26 -15.60
N ALA A 15 13.03 12.96 -15.54
CA ALA A 15 14.31 12.44 -15.07
C ALA A 15 15.45 12.79 -16.03
N ALA A 16 15.25 12.61 -17.33
CA ALA A 16 16.22 12.95 -18.37
C ALA A 16 16.54 14.45 -18.38
N ASP A 17 15.52 15.29 -18.21
CA ASP A 17 15.64 16.75 -18.14
C ASP A 17 16.23 17.24 -16.80
N ARG A 18 16.53 16.33 -15.87
CA ARG A 18 16.97 16.62 -14.50
C ARG A 18 16.04 17.62 -13.80
N ALA A 19 14.73 17.51 -14.02
CA ALA A 19 13.75 18.42 -13.48
C ALA A 19 13.73 18.41 -11.94
N THR A 20 13.45 19.57 -11.35
CA THR A 20 13.18 19.73 -9.92
C THR A 20 11.80 20.33 -9.76
N GLY A 21 10.95 19.72 -8.93
CA GLY A 21 9.56 20.13 -8.76
C GLY A 21 8.63 18.99 -8.39
N ALA A 22 7.33 19.27 -8.38
CA ALA A 22 6.29 18.30 -8.00
C ALA A 22 5.41 17.94 -9.20
N LEU A 23 5.27 16.64 -9.49
CA LEU A 23 4.33 16.09 -10.45
C LEU A 23 3.06 15.63 -9.72
N ARG A 24 1.96 16.37 -9.88
CA ARG A 24 0.63 15.94 -9.40
C ARG A 24 0.05 14.91 -10.37
N VAL A 25 -0.41 13.78 -9.85
CA VAL A 25 -0.98 12.64 -10.60
C VAL A 25 -2.45 12.49 -10.21
N GLY A 26 -3.33 13.28 -10.83
CA GLY A 26 -4.77 13.30 -10.54
C GLY A 26 -5.08 13.35 -9.03
N ARG A 27 -5.90 12.40 -8.57
CA ARG A 27 -6.19 12.17 -7.14
C ARG A 27 -5.30 11.10 -6.50
N ALA A 28 -4.45 10.44 -7.28
CA ALA A 28 -3.63 9.33 -6.80
C ALA A 28 -2.52 9.81 -5.88
N GLY A 29 -1.96 11.00 -6.16
CA GLY A 29 -0.93 11.59 -5.31
C GLY A 29 0.03 12.53 -6.04
N THR A 30 1.22 12.69 -5.46
CA THR A 30 2.24 13.64 -5.91
C THR A 30 3.61 13.00 -5.85
N VAL A 31 4.39 13.15 -6.93
CA VAL A 31 5.79 12.72 -6.99
C VAL A 31 6.67 13.96 -6.95
N TYR A 32 7.54 14.06 -5.96
CA TYR A 32 8.52 15.14 -5.82
C TYR A 32 9.84 14.70 -6.44
N LEU A 33 10.38 15.54 -7.32
CA LEU A 33 11.64 15.32 -8.00
C LEU A 33 12.67 16.39 -7.62
N THR A 34 13.93 15.98 -7.56
CA THR A 34 15.08 16.87 -7.45
C THR A 34 16.18 16.36 -8.35
N ARG A 35 16.60 17.20 -9.30
CA ARG A 35 17.60 16.87 -10.32
C ARG A 35 17.27 15.55 -11.06
N GLY A 36 15.99 15.32 -11.35
CA GLY A 36 15.50 14.14 -12.07
C GLY A 36 15.37 12.86 -11.24
N ARG A 37 15.64 12.91 -9.93
CA ARG A 37 15.44 11.77 -9.02
C ARG A 37 14.25 12.00 -8.11
N VAL A 38 13.53 10.95 -7.75
CA VAL A 38 12.36 11.03 -6.86
C VAL A 38 12.85 11.19 -5.43
N SER A 39 12.59 12.33 -4.81
CA SER A 39 12.93 12.60 -3.40
C SER A 39 11.81 12.19 -2.44
N HIS A 40 10.56 12.32 -2.87
CA HIS A 40 9.41 11.92 -2.07
C HIS A 40 8.19 11.59 -2.92
N VAL A 41 7.25 10.83 -2.38
CA VAL A 41 5.94 10.58 -2.98
C VAL A 41 4.89 10.65 -1.87
N GLU A 42 3.78 11.31 -2.15
CA GLU A 42 2.61 11.36 -1.26
C GLU A 42 1.40 10.73 -1.95
N SER A 43 0.59 10.00 -1.20
CA SER A 43 -0.70 9.48 -1.65
C SER A 43 -1.73 9.56 -0.52
N PRO A 44 -2.99 9.94 -0.78
CA PRO A 44 -4.06 9.86 0.22
C PRO A 44 -4.40 8.40 0.60
N GLY A 45 -3.99 7.42 -0.21
CA GLY A 45 -4.22 6.00 0.05
C GLY A 45 -3.27 5.39 1.08
N THR A 46 -2.25 6.12 1.54
CA THR A 46 -1.20 5.60 2.42
C THR A 46 -0.92 6.55 3.58
N PRO A 47 -0.44 6.06 4.74
CA PRO A 47 0.11 6.93 5.77
C PRO A 47 1.22 7.81 5.19
N GLY A 48 1.11 9.12 5.39
CA GLY A 48 2.16 10.06 5.02
C GLY A 48 3.35 9.99 5.97
N VAL A 49 4.45 10.65 5.59
CA VAL A 49 5.63 10.73 6.48
C VAL A 49 5.30 11.33 7.84
N GLU A 50 4.40 12.32 7.91
CA GLU A 50 3.97 12.93 9.16
C GLU A 50 3.28 11.93 10.09
N GLU A 51 2.40 11.09 9.54
CA GLU A 51 1.70 10.07 10.30
C GLU A 51 2.67 9.01 10.83
N MET A 52 3.63 8.57 10.00
CA MET A 52 4.68 7.64 10.44
C MET A 52 5.57 8.23 11.53
N LEU A 53 5.94 9.51 11.39
CA LEU A 53 6.72 10.23 12.38
C LEU A 53 6.00 10.34 13.72
N VAL A 54 4.70 10.63 13.72
CA VAL A 54 3.88 10.66 14.94
C VAL A 54 3.71 9.26 15.53
N ALA A 55 3.42 8.27 14.70
CA ALA A 55 3.18 6.91 15.14
C ALA A 55 4.43 6.21 15.70
N SER A 56 5.63 6.73 15.38
CA SER A 56 6.87 6.32 16.06
C SER A 56 6.88 6.60 17.56
N GLY A 57 5.96 7.45 18.07
CA GLY A 57 5.91 7.87 19.46
C GLY A 57 6.95 8.92 19.85
N ARG A 58 7.87 9.28 18.95
CA ARG A 58 8.92 10.28 19.19
C ARG A 58 8.43 11.72 19.08
N LEU A 59 7.48 11.95 18.17
CA LEU A 59 7.03 13.29 17.82
C LEU A 59 5.54 13.48 18.10
N ARG A 60 5.21 14.62 18.72
CA ARG A 60 3.81 15.05 18.82
C ARG A 60 3.35 15.63 17.48
N PRO A 61 2.06 15.48 17.11
CA PRO A 61 1.53 16.04 15.87
C PRO A 61 1.78 17.55 15.71
N ALA A 62 1.71 18.31 16.82
CA ALA A 62 1.97 19.75 16.81
C ALA A 62 3.43 20.08 16.44
N THR A 63 4.39 19.27 16.89
CA THR A 63 5.81 19.44 16.58
C THR A 63 6.06 19.25 15.08
N VAL A 64 5.50 18.18 14.50
CA VAL A 64 5.63 17.89 13.05
C VAL A 64 5.03 19.03 12.23
N ARG A 65 3.82 19.49 12.56
CA ARG A 65 3.18 20.63 11.87
C ARG A 65 4.00 21.92 11.98
N GLY A 66 4.54 22.21 13.16
CA GLY A 66 5.37 23.39 13.37
C GLY A 66 6.63 23.38 12.52
N VAL A 67 7.30 22.23 12.43
CA VAL A 67 8.49 22.07 11.56
C VAL A 67 8.11 22.22 10.10
N ARG A 68 7.03 21.57 9.64
CA ARG A 68 6.54 21.69 8.26
C ARG A 68 6.24 23.14 7.86
N GLN A 69 5.51 23.87 8.71
CA GLN A 69 5.19 25.27 8.46
C GLN A 69 6.45 26.15 8.42
N SER A 70 7.47 25.79 9.20
CA SER A 70 8.71 26.55 9.29
C SER A 70 9.74 26.19 8.22
N ALA A 71 9.61 25.07 7.50
CA ALA A 71 10.58 24.61 6.50
C ALA A 71 10.67 25.53 5.28
N GLY A 72 9.60 26.31 5.01
CA GLY A 72 9.58 27.32 3.97
C GLY A 72 10.04 26.81 2.60
N GLU A 73 10.70 27.67 1.82
CA GLU A 73 11.23 27.35 0.49
C GLU A 73 12.47 26.44 0.54
N LEU A 74 13.18 26.42 1.67
CA LEU A 74 14.38 25.60 1.85
C LEU A 74 14.07 24.11 1.92
N ALA A 75 12.85 23.75 2.33
CA ALA A 75 12.41 22.37 2.49
C ALA A 75 13.37 21.55 3.38
N ASP A 76 13.88 22.15 4.46
CA ASP A 76 14.92 21.57 5.34
C ASP A 76 14.35 20.86 6.58
N GLY A 77 13.05 20.55 6.58
CA GLY A 77 12.33 20.11 7.78
C GLY A 77 12.87 18.82 8.39
N GLY A 78 13.25 17.84 7.55
CA GLY A 78 13.85 16.61 8.03
C GLY A 78 15.21 16.84 8.71
N GLU A 79 16.06 17.68 8.11
CA GLU A 79 17.36 18.02 8.69
C GLU A 79 17.21 18.74 10.03
N ARG A 80 16.23 19.64 10.13
CA ARG A 80 15.91 20.34 11.37
C ARG A 80 15.47 19.38 12.48
N LEU A 81 14.63 18.38 12.18
CA LEU A 81 14.24 17.37 13.17
C LEU A 81 15.47 16.63 13.73
N VAL A 82 16.43 16.30 12.87
CA VAL A 82 17.67 15.63 13.28
C VAL A 82 18.58 16.57 14.07
N ARG A 83 18.80 17.79 13.58
CA ARG A 83 19.65 18.80 14.22
C ARG A 83 19.14 19.22 15.61
N GLN A 84 17.83 19.21 15.80
CA GLN A 84 17.20 19.49 17.10
C GLN A 84 17.20 18.28 18.05
N GLY A 85 17.73 17.12 17.63
CA GLY A 85 17.76 15.90 18.43
C GLY A 85 16.38 15.25 18.63
N LEU A 86 15.38 15.66 17.87
CA LEU A 86 14.02 15.12 17.99
C LEU A 86 13.88 13.74 17.33
N LEU A 87 14.75 13.46 16.37
CA LEU A 87 14.90 12.15 15.71
C LEU A 87 16.37 11.89 15.40
N THR A 88 16.74 10.62 15.36
CA THR A 88 17.96 10.19 14.70
C THR A 88 17.79 10.22 13.18
N ARG A 89 18.92 10.26 12.45
CA ARG A 89 18.90 10.15 10.98
C ARG A 89 18.30 8.82 10.51
N GLY A 90 18.51 7.73 11.25
CA GLY A 90 17.96 6.41 10.93
C GLY A 90 16.45 6.33 11.10
N GLU A 91 15.91 6.90 12.18
CA GLU A 91 14.45 6.98 12.39
C GLU A 91 13.79 7.81 11.27
N LEU A 92 14.36 8.97 10.94
CA LEU A 92 13.87 9.78 9.82
C LEU A 92 13.95 9.03 8.49
N GLN A 93 15.07 8.36 8.21
CA GLN A 93 15.25 7.56 6.99
C GLN A 93 14.18 6.49 6.87
N PHE A 94 13.92 5.75 7.95
CA PHE A 94 12.90 4.70 7.97
C PHE A 94 11.51 5.24 7.62
N CYS A 95 11.12 6.36 8.24
CA CYS A 95 9.82 7.00 7.96
C CYS A 95 9.73 7.55 6.53
N VAL A 96 10.76 8.26 6.04
CA VAL A 96 10.73 8.84 4.69
C VAL A 96 10.70 7.76 3.62
N LEU A 97 11.59 6.76 3.69
CA LEU A 97 11.67 5.71 2.68
C LEU A 97 10.42 4.83 2.70
N GLY A 98 9.91 4.50 3.90
CA GLY A 98 8.66 3.74 4.05
C GLY A 98 7.48 4.45 3.40
N ALA A 99 7.21 5.70 3.79
CA ALA A 99 6.12 6.50 3.24
C ALA A 99 6.25 6.69 1.72
N THR A 100 7.48 6.95 1.23
CA THR A 100 7.73 7.17 -0.20
C THR A 100 7.45 5.91 -1.01
N LEU A 101 7.95 4.75 -0.57
CA LEU A 101 7.77 3.49 -1.30
C LEU A 101 6.31 3.03 -1.30
N ASP A 102 5.59 3.23 -0.19
CA ASP A 102 4.16 2.93 -0.14
C ASP A 102 3.38 3.88 -1.04
N ALA A 103 3.57 5.19 -0.93
CA ALA A 103 2.87 6.14 -1.77
C ALA A 103 3.18 5.90 -3.26
N ALA A 104 4.43 5.57 -3.61
CA ALA A 104 4.81 5.19 -4.98
C ALA A 104 4.09 3.93 -5.47
N PHE A 105 3.88 2.94 -4.62
CA PHE A 105 3.15 1.72 -4.96
C PHE A 105 1.73 2.02 -5.45
N PHE A 106 1.05 3.01 -4.84
CA PHE A 106 -0.30 3.45 -5.23
C PHE A 106 -0.29 4.48 -6.37
N VAL A 107 0.59 5.47 -6.33
CA VAL A 107 0.64 6.56 -7.34
C VAL A 107 1.06 6.02 -8.69
N LEU A 108 2.09 5.18 -8.74
CA LEU A 108 2.61 4.64 -10.01
C LEU A 108 1.69 3.58 -10.62
N ALA A 109 0.71 3.09 -9.86
CA ALA A 109 -0.37 2.23 -10.33
C ALA A 109 -1.47 2.98 -11.09
N ALA A 110 -1.56 4.30 -10.94
CA ALA A 110 -2.69 5.08 -11.42
C ALA A 110 -2.67 5.22 -12.96
N ALA A 111 -3.44 4.36 -13.63
CA ALA A 111 -3.62 4.43 -15.08
C ALA A 111 -4.49 5.63 -15.48
N GLY A 112 -4.12 6.30 -16.57
CA GLY A 112 -4.92 7.37 -17.18
C GLY A 112 -5.06 8.65 -16.35
N ALA A 113 -4.35 8.78 -15.23
CA ALA A 113 -4.39 9.98 -14.41
C ALA A 113 -3.79 11.19 -15.16
N ARG A 114 -4.47 12.34 -15.10
CA ARG A 114 -3.92 13.59 -15.64
C ARG A 114 -2.73 14.04 -14.80
N THR A 115 -1.62 14.35 -15.46
CA THR A 115 -0.39 14.80 -14.81
C THR A 115 -0.22 16.31 -14.93
N ARG A 116 0.20 16.97 -13.84
CA ARG A 116 0.55 18.40 -13.85
C ARG A 116 1.84 18.62 -13.08
N PHE A 117 2.88 19.10 -13.77
CA PHE A 117 4.15 19.42 -13.16
C PHE A 117 4.17 20.86 -12.63
N ARG A 118 4.77 21.06 -11.46
CA ARG A 118 5.02 22.35 -10.82
C ARG A 118 6.53 22.47 -10.60
N PRO A 119 7.24 23.29 -11.39
CA PRO A 119 8.67 23.52 -11.19
C PRO A 119 8.95 24.03 -9.78
N ASP A 120 10.10 23.62 -9.23
CA ASP A 120 10.67 24.06 -7.95
C ASP A 120 9.84 23.81 -6.69
N ASP A 121 8.65 23.20 -6.81
CA ASP A 121 7.86 22.73 -5.67
C ASP A 121 8.53 21.51 -5.02
N ARG A 122 8.90 21.63 -3.73
CA ARG A 122 9.65 20.62 -2.98
C ARG A 122 8.85 20.15 -1.77
N HIS A 123 9.03 18.88 -1.43
CA HIS A 123 8.45 18.35 -0.20
C HIS A 123 9.22 18.87 1.02
N TRP A 124 8.51 19.37 2.03
CA TRP A 124 9.09 20.04 3.21
C TRP A 124 10.11 19.21 4.00
N ILE A 125 10.07 17.88 3.88
CA ILE A 125 10.99 16.97 4.55
C ILE A 125 12.43 17.09 4.02
N GLY A 126 12.57 17.56 2.78
CA GLY A 126 13.84 17.69 2.09
C GLY A 126 14.17 16.53 1.17
N ASP A 127 15.41 16.51 0.71
CA ASP A 127 15.90 15.72 -0.41
C ASP A 127 17.14 14.90 -0.01
N GLN A 128 17.14 14.35 1.21
CA GLN A 128 18.27 13.60 1.76
C GLN A 128 18.43 12.21 1.12
N TRP A 129 17.33 11.64 0.65
CA TRP A 129 17.28 10.32 0.01
C TRP A 129 16.52 10.40 -1.30
N TYR A 130 16.88 9.50 -2.23
CA TYR A 130 16.35 9.52 -3.57
C TYR A 130 16.14 8.13 -4.13
N PHE A 131 15.24 8.04 -5.10
CA PHE A 131 15.05 6.88 -5.97
C PHE A 131 15.22 7.28 -7.43
N ASP A 132 15.89 6.43 -8.21
CA ASP A 132 15.83 6.50 -9.65
C ASP A 132 14.44 6.12 -10.14
N VAL A 133 13.89 6.86 -11.11
CA VAL A 133 12.52 6.62 -11.63
C VAL A 133 12.36 5.16 -12.08
N ALA A 134 13.28 4.67 -12.92
CA ALA A 134 13.22 3.29 -13.40
C ALA A 134 13.37 2.25 -12.28
N GLY A 135 14.18 2.55 -11.26
CA GLY A 135 14.33 1.71 -10.07
C GLY A 135 13.04 1.61 -9.27
N LEU A 136 12.36 2.75 -9.08
CA LEU A 136 11.10 2.82 -8.35
C LEU A 136 9.98 2.04 -9.06
N PHE A 137 9.87 2.16 -10.38
CA PHE A 137 8.92 1.35 -11.16
C PHE A 137 9.22 -0.16 -11.07
N ARG A 138 10.51 -0.57 -11.14
CA ARG A 138 10.90 -1.96 -10.94
C ARG A 138 10.51 -2.47 -9.56
N GLU A 139 10.75 -1.69 -8.51
CA GLU A 139 10.39 -2.06 -7.14
C GLU A 139 8.88 -2.19 -6.97
N CYS A 140 8.07 -1.27 -7.52
CA CYS A 140 6.62 -1.38 -7.48
C CYS A 140 6.10 -2.63 -8.20
N ARG A 141 6.69 -3.00 -9.35
CA ARG A 141 6.37 -4.25 -10.06
C ARG A 141 6.74 -5.48 -9.21
N ARG A 142 7.97 -5.53 -8.69
CA ARG A 142 8.43 -6.62 -7.81
C ARG A 142 7.51 -6.82 -6.59
N ARG A 143 7.05 -5.72 -5.99
CA ARG A 143 6.14 -5.75 -4.85
C ARG A 143 4.78 -6.34 -5.20
N ARG A 144 4.21 -5.98 -6.36
CA ARG A 144 2.96 -6.54 -6.91
C ARG A 144 3.11 -8.03 -7.18
N ASP A 145 4.15 -8.40 -7.92
CA ASP A 145 4.45 -9.81 -8.25
C ASP A 145 4.55 -10.64 -6.96
N ARG A 146 5.16 -10.08 -5.91
CA ARG A 146 5.24 -10.74 -4.61
C ARG A 146 3.88 -10.92 -3.93
N LEU A 147 2.99 -9.95 -3.98
CA LEU A 147 1.63 -10.10 -3.42
C LEU A 147 0.85 -11.17 -4.17
N ASP A 148 0.92 -11.17 -5.49
CA ASP A 148 0.22 -12.15 -6.34
C ASP A 148 0.76 -13.57 -6.17
N GLN A 149 2.08 -13.71 -5.96
CA GLN A 149 2.71 -14.99 -5.62
C GLN A 149 2.24 -15.57 -4.28
N VAL A 150 1.92 -14.70 -3.31
CA VAL A 150 1.45 -15.12 -1.98
C VAL A 150 -0.02 -15.53 -2.03
N CYS A 151 -0.85 -14.70 -2.65
CA CYS A 151 -2.28 -14.96 -2.81
C CYS A 151 -2.79 -14.11 -3.99
N PRO A 152 -3.26 -14.68 -5.11
CA PRO A 152 -3.68 -13.91 -6.30
C PRO A 152 -5.12 -13.35 -6.15
N SER A 153 -5.35 -12.57 -5.10
CA SER A 153 -6.65 -11.99 -4.75
C SER A 153 -6.52 -10.48 -4.46
N PRO A 154 -6.46 -9.61 -5.49
CA PRO A 154 -6.32 -8.16 -5.34
C PRO A 154 -7.41 -7.49 -4.51
N GLU A 155 -8.57 -8.13 -4.39
CA GLU A 155 -9.69 -7.67 -3.58
C GLU A 155 -9.33 -7.59 -2.09
N LEU A 156 -8.37 -8.41 -1.63
CA LEU A 156 -7.85 -8.39 -0.26
C LEU A 156 -7.17 -7.07 0.10
N ASP A 157 -6.66 -6.33 -0.87
CA ASP A 157 -5.91 -5.10 -0.61
C ASP A 157 -6.81 -3.92 -0.26
N THR A 158 -8.10 -4.00 -0.62
CA THR A 158 -9.06 -2.92 -0.48
C THR A 158 -10.26 -3.27 0.38
N ARG A 159 -10.60 -4.55 0.54
CA ARG A 159 -11.76 -4.96 1.34
C ARG A 159 -11.47 -4.84 2.85
N PRO A 160 -12.51 -4.64 3.68
CA PRO A 160 -12.35 -4.72 5.13
C PRO A 160 -11.71 -6.04 5.57
N VAL A 161 -10.78 -5.95 6.52
CA VAL A 161 -10.13 -7.13 7.10
C VAL A 161 -11.04 -7.67 8.20
N ALA A 162 -11.56 -8.88 7.99
CA ALA A 162 -12.40 -9.60 8.93
C ALA A 162 -11.77 -10.96 9.24
N PRO A 163 -11.33 -11.24 10.47
CA PRO A 163 -10.87 -12.56 10.86
C PRO A 163 -11.98 -13.60 10.72
N VAL A 164 -11.64 -14.88 10.53
CA VAL A 164 -12.62 -15.96 10.64
C VAL A 164 -13.12 -16.09 12.09
N PRO A 165 -14.42 -16.36 12.32
CA PRO A 165 -14.96 -16.52 13.67
C PRO A 165 -14.43 -17.78 14.37
N ARG A 166 -14.02 -18.78 13.59
CA ARG A 166 -13.37 -20.01 14.07
C ARG A 166 -12.22 -20.36 13.15
N VAL A 167 -11.04 -20.49 13.74
CA VAL A 167 -9.83 -20.90 13.01
C VAL A 167 -9.97 -22.37 12.60
N PRO A 168 -9.80 -22.72 11.32
CA PRO A 168 -9.97 -24.09 10.82
C PRO A 168 -8.75 -24.99 11.12
N ALA A 169 -8.03 -24.74 12.21
CA ALA A 169 -6.80 -25.42 12.58
C ALA A 169 -6.62 -25.46 14.10
N GLN A 170 -5.94 -26.50 14.59
CA GLN A 170 -5.63 -26.63 16.03
C GLN A 170 -4.61 -25.59 16.51
N ARG A 171 -3.70 -25.15 15.63
CA ARG A 171 -2.63 -24.20 15.93
C ARG A 171 -2.37 -23.32 14.72
N VAL A 172 -2.05 -22.06 14.97
CA VAL A 172 -1.63 -21.06 13.97
C VAL A 172 -0.42 -20.32 14.51
N VAL A 173 0.58 -20.12 13.67
CA VAL A 173 1.75 -19.28 13.98
C VAL A 173 1.58 -17.96 13.26
N LEU A 174 1.62 -16.86 14.02
CA LEU A 174 1.46 -15.52 13.49
C LEU A 174 2.76 -14.74 13.68
N THR A 175 3.11 -13.96 12.67
CA THR A 175 4.11 -12.89 12.84
C THR A 175 3.52 -11.76 13.71
N ALA A 176 4.39 -10.91 14.27
CA ALA A 176 3.94 -9.76 15.07
C ALA A 176 2.95 -8.86 14.30
N VAL A 177 3.23 -8.58 13.02
CA VAL A 177 2.34 -7.76 12.17
C VAL A 177 0.99 -8.44 11.96
N GLN A 178 0.97 -9.75 11.68
CA GLN A 178 -0.28 -10.49 11.51
C GLN A 178 -1.11 -10.49 12.79
N TRP A 179 -0.47 -10.66 13.96
CA TRP A 179 -1.15 -10.56 15.25
C TRP A 179 -1.70 -9.16 15.52
N GLU A 180 -0.91 -8.11 15.30
CA GLU A 180 -1.34 -6.72 15.42
C GLU A 180 -2.55 -6.42 14.54
N LEU A 181 -2.56 -6.92 13.29
CA LEU A 181 -3.66 -6.75 12.37
C LEU A 181 -4.93 -7.45 12.86
N LEU A 182 -4.86 -8.74 13.22
CA LEU A 182 -6.03 -9.49 13.69
C LEU A 182 -6.60 -8.90 14.99
N ARG A 183 -5.76 -8.34 15.86
CA ARG A 183 -6.20 -7.64 17.08
C ARG A 183 -7.02 -6.38 16.80
N HIS A 184 -6.75 -5.68 15.69
CA HIS A 184 -7.40 -4.42 15.34
C HIS A 184 -8.41 -4.55 14.18
N ALA A 185 -8.55 -5.74 13.60
CA ALA A 185 -9.47 -6.05 12.53
C ALA A 185 -10.91 -6.12 13.09
N ASP A 186 -11.63 -5.01 12.96
CA ASP A 186 -13.02 -4.83 13.39
C ASP A 186 -14.04 -5.28 12.32
N GLY A 187 -13.57 -5.82 11.20
CA GLY A 187 -14.42 -6.19 10.06
C GLY A 187 -14.85 -5.01 9.18
N ALA A 188 -14.49 -3.78 9.53
CA ALA A 188 -14.81 -2.56 8.77
C ALA A 188 -13.56 -1.86 8.22
N ALA A 189 -12.42 -1.95 8.91
CA ALA A 189 -11.17 -1.32 8.53
C ALA A 189 -10.51 -2.03 7.34
N THR A 190 -10.17 -1.26 6.30
CA THR A 190 -9.37 -1.74 5.17
C THR A 190 -7.90 -1.91 5.57
N PRO A 191 -7.05 -2.62 4.78
CA PRO A 191 -5.62 -2.69 5.03
C PRO A 191 -4.95 -1.31 5.15
N ALA A 192 -5.38 -0.33 4.34
CA ALA A 192 -4.86 1.04 4.41
C ALA A 192 -5.25 1.74 5.73
N ASP A 193 -6.46 1.50 6.24
CA ASP A 193 -6.91 2.03 7.53
C ASP A 193 -6.13 1.41 8.68
N LEU A 194 -5.92 0.09 8.65
CA LEU A 194 -5.12 -0.61 9.65
C LEU A 194 -3.66 -0.13 9.63
N ALA A 195 -3.07 0.05 8.45
CA ALA A 195 -1.72 0.60 8.32
C ALA A 195 -1.59 1.98 8.98
N ARG A 196 -2.56 2.88 8.75
CA ARG A 196 -2.62 4.20 9.42
C ARG A 196 -2.75 4.08 10.93
N ARG A 197 -3.70 3.27 11.41
CA ARG A 197 -3.93 3.07 12.86
C ARG A 197 -2.70 2.51 13.57
N LEU A 198 -2.00 1.58 12.92
CA LEU A 198 -0.82 0.89 13.48
C LEU A 198 0.49 1.64 13.25
N GLY A 199 0.51 2.71 12.45
CA GLY A 199 1.76 3.39 12.07
C GLY A 199 2.71 2.51 11.25
N ARG A 200 2.15 1.56 10.48
CA ARG A 200 2.93 0.59 9.71
C ARG A 200 2.94 0.95 8.23
N PRO A 201 4.02 0.62 7.50
CA PRO A 201 3.99 0.68 6.04
C PRO A 201 2.85 -0.17 5.46
N VAL A 202 2.07 0.40 4.54
CA VAL A 202 0.93 -0.24 3.89
C VAL A 202 1.35 -1.51 3.18
N TYR A 203 2.49 -1.52 2.46
CA TYR A 203 2.93 -2.73 1.77
C TYR A 203 3.14 -3.92 2.73
N ALA A 204 3.69 -3.66 3.93
CA ALA A 204 3.86 -4.70 4.93
C ALA A 204 2.51 -5.24 5.42
N VAL A 205 1.52 -4.35 5.59
CA VAL A 205 0.16 -4.73 5.94
C VAL A 205 -0.52 -5.53 4.82
N LEU A 206 -0.40 -5.10 3.55
CA LEU A 206 -0.94 -5.83 2.40
C LEU A 206 -0.36 -7.24 2.33
N LEU A 207 0.97 -7.38 2.48
CA LEU A 207 1.63 -8.68 2.46
C LEU A 207 1.12 -9.59 3.59
N ALA A 208 0.97 -9.05 4.81
CA ALA A 208 0.44 -9.80 5.94
C ALA A 208 -1.03 -10.20 5.72
N VAL A 209 -1.86 -9.33 5.14
CA VAL A 209 -3.26 -9.63 4.79
C VAL A 209 -3.34 -10.72 3.72
N ARG A 210 -2.53 -10.66 2.65
CA ARG A 210 -2.44 -11.72 1.63
C ARG A 210 -2.02 -13.06 2.24
N GLN A 211 -1.06 -13.06 3.17
CA GLN A 211 -0.64 -14.27 3.89
C GLN A 211 -1.75 -14.84 4.77
N LEU A 212 -2.47 -13.99 5.51
CA LEU A 212 -3.62 -14.40 6.33
C LEU A 212 -4.76 -14.95 5.46
N GLY A 213 -5.02 -14.33 4.31
CA GLY A 213 -5.99 -14.81 3.33
C GLY A 213 -5.59 -16.18 2.75
N ALA A 214 -4.34 -16.34 2.33
CA ALA A 214 -3.82 -17.64 1.86
C ALA A 214 -3.89 -18.74 2.93
N ALA A 215 -3.77 -18.38 4.21
CA ALA A 215 -3.90 -19.29 5.33
C ALA A 215 -5.37 -19.58 5.72
N GLY A 216 -6.36 -19.00 5.04
CA GLY A 216 -7.79 -19.16 5.35
C GLY A 216 -8.19 -18.52 6.69
N LEU A 217 -7.47 -17.49 7.14
CA LEU A 217 -7.70 -16.82 8.42
C LEU A 217 -8.55 -15.56 8.31
N LEU A 218 -8.92 -15.17 7.09
CA LEU A 218 -9.81 -14.04 6.83
C LEU A 218 -11.12 -14.56 6.27
N SER A 219 -12.23 -14.03 6.77
CA SER A 219 -13.57 -14.32 6.26
C SER A 219 -13.68 -13.85 4.81
N GLU A 220 -14.42 -14.60 3.99
CA GLU A 220 -14.88 -14.11 2.70
C GLU A 220 -15.95 -13.04 2.91
N PRO A 221 -16.10 -12.07 1.99
CA PRO A 221 -17.24 -11.17 2.04
C PRO A 221 -18.51 -12.01 2.02
N GLU A 222 -19.34 -11.91 3.05
CA GLU A 222 -20.69 -12.45 2.98
C GLU A 222 -21.38 -11.73 1.82
N ALA A 223 -21.80 -12.47 0.79
CA ALA A 223 -22.62 -11.90 -0.26
C ALA A 223 -23.79 -11.22 0.44
N ALA A 224 -23.99 -9.92 0.17
CA ALA A 224 -25.10 -9.18 0.75
C ALA A 224 -26.37 -10.02 0.58
N PRO A 225 -27.19 -10.20 1.63
CA PRO A 225 -28.42 -10.94 1.50
C PRO A 225 -29.20 -10.37 0.33
N ASP A 226 -29.63 -11.22 -0.61
CA ASP A 226 -30.52 -10.78 -1.68
C ASP A 226 -31.68 -10.01 -1.02
N PRO A 227 -32.04 -8.82 -1.56
CA PRO A 227 -33.15 -8.07 -1.01
C PRO A 227 -34.36 -9.01 -0.94
N PRO A 228 -35.08 -9.06 0.19
CA PRO A 228 -36.20 -9.97 0.34
C PRO A 228 -37.15 -9.76 -0.84
N PRO A 229 -37.65 -10.83 -1.49
CA PRO A 229 -38.63 -10.68 -2.56
C PRO A 229 -39.77 -9.83 -2.01
N GLY A 230 -40.00 -8.70 -2.68
CA GLY A 230 -40.96 -7.70 -2.23
C GLY A 230 -42.28 -8.37 -1.89
N THR A 231 -42.78 -8.10 -0.68
CA THR A 231 -44.16 -8.46 -0.33
C THR A 231 -45.08 -7.60 -1.18
N ASP A 232 -45.49 -8.14 -2.32
CA ASP A 232 -46.63 -7.67 -3.08
C ASP A 232 -47.87 -7.70 -2.16
N ARG A 233 -48.25 -6.54 -1.63
CA ARG A 233 -49.63 -6.31 -1.21
C ARG A 233 -50.42 -5.89 -2.44
N GLY A 234 -51.28 -6.80 -2.88
CA GLY A 234 -51.97 -6.73 -4.15
C GLY A 234 -52.98 -5.60 -4.33
N GLY A 235 -53.17 -5.29 -5.62
CA GLY A 235 -54.37 -4.70 -6.22
C GLY A 235 -54.53 -5.31 -7.64
N PRO A 236 -55.76 -5.46 -8.19
CA PRO A 236 -56.09 -6.62 -8.99
C PRO A 236 -55.92 -6.49 -10.53
N ALA A 237 -55.57 -7.65 -11.10
CA ALA A 237 -56.02 -8.27 -12.37
C ALA A 237 -55.76 -7.64 -13.76
N ALA A 238 -55.01 -8.41 -14.57
CA ALA A 238 -55.22 -8.82 -15.99
C ALA A 238 -53.82 -8.90 -16.69
N THR A 239 -53.40 -9.88 -17.50
CA THR A 239 -54.08 -10.89 -18.32
C THR A 239 -53.05 -11.97 -18.77
N ARG A 240 -53.40 -13.24 -18.59
CA ARG A 240 -53.30 -14.40 -19.51
C ARG A 240 -52.01 -14.73 -20.34
N ALA A 241 -51.41 -15.89 -19.98
CA ALA A 241 -50.83 -16.99 -20.81
C ALA A 241 -49.52 -16.72 -21.61
N LYS A 242 -48.56 -17.65 -21.82
CA LYS A 242 -48.59 -19.11 -22.07
C LYS A 242 -47.26 -19.82 -21.62
N LYS A 243 -47.38 -21.14 -21.48
CA LYS A 243 -46.43 -22.18 -21.02
C LYS A 243 -45.44 -22.65 -22.12
N GLY A 244 -44.22 -23.07 -21.76
CA GLY A 244 -43.29 -23.88 -22.59
C GLY A 244 -41.96 -24.20 -21.86
N PRO A 245 -41.29 -25.34 -22.14
CA PRO A 245 -40.77 -26.23 -21.07
C PRO A 245 -39.23 -26.34 -20.90
N ASP A 246 -38.89 -26.87 -19.71
CA ASP A 246 -37.68 -27.55 -19.20
C ASP A 246 -36.47 -27.85 -20.12
N ALA A 247 -35.26 -27.57 -19.59
CA ALA A 247 -34.00 -28.29 -19.90
C ALA A 247 -32.93 -28.09 -18.79
N PRO A 248 -32.01 -29.06 -18.57
CA PRO A 248 -31.35 -29.36 -17.27
C PRO A 248 -29.97 -28.68 -17.05
N PRO A 249 -29.40 -28.72 -15.81
CA PRO A 249 -28.09 -28.13 -15.52
C PRO A 249 -26.91 -29.07 -15.85
N LEU A 250 -25.82 -28.50 -16.36
CA LEU A 250 -24.54 -29.16 -16.65
C LEU A 250 -23.47 -28.86 -15.56
N PRO A 251 -22.43 -29.71 -15.44
CA PRO A 251 -21.75 -29.97 -14.16
C PRO A 251 -20.51 -29.11 -13.88
N VAL A 252 -20.24 -28.96 -12.57
CA VAL A 252 -19.02 -28.41 -11.96
C VAL A 252 -17.81 -29.28 -12.31
N ARG A 253 -16.72 -28.65 -12.80
CA ARG A 253 -15.42 -29.31 -12.97
C ARG A 253 -14.42 -28.84 -11.91
N THR A 254 -14.05 -29.76 -11.03
CA THR A 254 -12.86 -29.71 -10.19
C THR A 254 -11.62 -30.01 -11.03
N ARG A 255 -10.53 -29.27 -10.83
CA ARG A 255 -9.18 -29.67 -11.29
C ARG A 255 -8.16 -29.42 -10.19
N THR A 256 -7.74 -30.53 -9.59
CA THR A 256 -6.50 -30.73 -8.83
C THR A 256 -5.33 -30.98 -9.80
N GLY A 257 -4.16 -30.42 -9.50
CA GLY A 257 -2.89 -30.72 -10.18
C GLY A 257 -1.71 -29.95 -9.55
N PRO A 258 -0.52 -30.55 -9.36
CA PRO A 258 0.49 -30.08 -8.40
C PRO A 258 1.51 -29.09 -8.99
N ARG A 259 2.05 -28.23 -8.12
CA ARG A 259 3.06 -27.18 -8.40
C ARG A 259 4.49 -27.68 -8.16
N PRO A 260 5.46 -27.44 -9.06
CA PRO A 260 6.88 -27.59 -8.76
C PRO A 260 7.49 -26.30 -8.19
N ALA A 261 8.45 -26.46 -7.27
CA ALA A 261 9.22 -25.38 -6.63
C ALA A 261 10.43 -24.97 -7.48
N PRO A 262 10.88 -23.70 -7.42
CA PRO A 262 12.24 -23.36 -7.83
C PRO A 262 13.18 -23.18 -6.63
N ALA A 263 14.32 -23.86 -6.76
CA ALA A 263 15.55 -23.65 -5.99
C ALA A 263 16.06 -22.21 -6.17
N GLY A 264 16.69 -21.69 -5.11
CA GLY A 264 17.43 -20.43 -5.16
C GLY A 264 18.87 -20.63 -5.65
N ASP A 265 19.48 -19.54 -6.11
CA ASP A 265 20.78 -19.03 -5.60
C ASP A 265 21.10 -17.63 -6.16
N PRO A 266 22.11 -16.89 -5.63
CA PRO A 266 21.90 -15.53 -5.12
C PRO A 266 22.80 -14.46 -5.77
N ALA A 267 22.34 -13.21 -5.77
CA ALA A 267 23.19 -12.02 -5.95
C ALA A 267 22.46 -10.79 -5.41
N ASP A 268 22.39 -10.69 -4.08
CA ASP A 268 21.94 -9.52 -3.33
C ASP A 268 23.01 -8.40 -3.46
N LEU A 269 22.72 -7.14 -3.80
CA LEU A 269 21.66 -6.24 -3.30
C LEU A 269 21.60 -6.22 -1.77
N THR A 270 22.63 -5.62 -1.17
CA THR A 270 22.52 -4.96 0.15
C THR A 270 22.00 -5.87 1.26
N ASP A 271 22.66 -7.00 1.41
CA ASP A 271 23.02 -7.68 2.67
C ASP A 271 22.06 -7.50 3.87
N ILE A 272 20.90 -8.15 3.79
CA ILE A 272 19.97 -8.38 4.91
C ILE A 272 20.68 -9.02 6.12
N GLY A 273 21.77 -9.76 5.87
CA GLY A 273 22.62 -10.35 6.90
C GLY A 273 23.33 -9.32 7.78
N VAL A 274 23.58 -8.10 7.28
CA VAL A 274 24.14 -7.00 8.09
C VAL A 274 23.09 -6.45 9.06
N LEU A 275 21.83 -6.33 8.62
CA LEU A 275 20.74 -5.81 9.46
C LEU A 275 20.35 -6.79 10.58
N ILE A 276 20.39 -8.10 10.31
CA ILE A 276 20.14 -9.15 11.31
C ILE A 276 21.24 -9.15 12.38
N ARG A 277 22.51 -9.07 11.98
CA ARG A 277 23.64 -9.00 12.92
C ARG A 277 23.61 -7.75 13.80
N LEU A 278 23.15 -6.62 13.26
CA LEU A 278 23.03 -5.37 14.02
C LEU A 278 21.93 -5.47 15.10
N ARG A 279 20.79 -6.07 14.76
CA ARG A 279 19.70 -6.33 15.72
C ARG A 279 20.18 -7.24 16.86
N ASP A 280 20.77 -8.37 16.52
CA ASP A 280 21.19 -9.36 17.52
C ASP A 280 22.33 -8.84 18.42
N ALA A 281 23.13 -7.87 17.95
CA ALA A 281 24.16 -7.21 18.77
C ALA A 281 23.55 -6.21 19.77
N LEU A 282 22.45 -5.55 19.42
CA LEU A 282 21.74 -4.60 20.28
C LEU A 282 20.91 -5.30 21.36
N GLU A 283 20.42 -6.52 21.10
CA GLU A 283 19.67 -7.33 22.07
C GLU A 283 20.55 -7.99 23.15
N ARG A 284 21.88 -7.86 23.05
CA ARG A 284 22.85 -8.41 24.02
C ARG A 284 23.51 -7.37 24.92
N LEU A 285 23.10 -6.11 24.81
CA LEU A 285 23.48 -5.00 25.72
C LEU A 285 22.39 -4.82 26.78
#